data_AF-A0A1Y4IDN3-F1
#
_entry.id   AF-A0A1Y4IDN3-F1
#
_cell.length_a   1.000
_cell.length_b   1.000
_cell.length_c   1.000
_cell.angle_alpha   90.00
_cell.angle_beta   90.00
_cell.angle_gamma   90.00
#
_symmetry.space_group_name_H-M   'P 1'
#
loop_
_entity.id
_entity.type
_entity.pdbx_description
1 polymer ?
#
loop_
_entity_poly.entity_id
_entity_poly.type
_entity_poly.pdbx_seq_one_letter_code
_entity_poly.pdbx_strand_id
1 'polypeptide(L)'
;MKITRTMTIETNEIQIGDRIEVGHYTATCQKLVGEGLALFLLDQYLDKAMQMNKKNTNAGGYDASDLRKELNSGKILDEFAPLELVPFKNGDLLRLPFYGELFGHDDWYNSGAVEPDDCEQWPLMKERANRIAERKGESYEWGWIQNIRQGSATYFCIVDSDGNAYYWGASHSFGVRPAFLIKLS
;
A
#
# COMPACT_ATOMS: atom_id res chain seq x y z
N MET A 1 -14.13 -1.57 -33.70
CA MET A 1 -13.21 -2.06 -32.65
C MET A 1 -12.56 -0.85 -31.99
N LYS A 2 -12.47 -0.81 -30.66
CA LYS A 2 -11.71 0.22 -29.94
C LYS A 2 -10.37 -0.40 -29.53
N ILE A 3 -9.28 0.32 -29.72
CA ILE A 3 -7.91 -0.13 -29.41
C ILE A 3 -7.29 0.92 -28.50
N THR A 4 -6.80 0.49 -27.34
CA THR A 4 -6.05 1.33 -26.40
C THR A 4 -4.57 1.02 -26.56
N ARG A 5 -3.73 2.06 -26.64
CA ARG A 5 -2.26 1.94 -26.66
C ARG A 5 -1.70 2.72 -25.48
N THR A 6 -0.73 2.12 -24.80
CA THR A 6 0.05 2.79 -23.77
C THR A 6 1.25 3.47 -24.43
N MET A 7 1.55 4.70 -24.01
CA MET A 7 2.72 5.46 -24.44
C MET A 7 3.46 5.95 -23.20
N THR A 8 4.78 6.00 -23.27
CA THR A 8 5.63 6.62 -22.25
C THR A 8 5.99 8.03 -22.70
N ILE A 9 5.86 9.00 -21.80
CA ILE A 9 6.12 10.41 -22.07
C ILE A 9 7.02 10.92 -20.94
N GLU A 10 8.05 11.69 -21.29
CA GLU A 10 8.85 12.42 -20.31
C GLU A 10 8.13 13.71 -19.94
N THR A 11 7.65 13.81 -18.70
CA THR A 11 6.91 14.97 -18.18
C THR A 11 7.07 15.08 -16.66
N ASN A 12 6.97 16.30 -16.15
CA ASN A 12 6.92 16.58 -14.71
C ASN A 12 5.47 16.80 -14.22
N GLU A 13 4.50 16.87 -15.14
CA GLU A 13 3.08 16.96 -14.82
C GLU A 13 2.53 15.56 -14.52
N ILE A 14 2.23 15.29 -13.25
CA ILE A 14 1.64 14.02 -12.80
C ILE A 14 0.13 14.17 -12.58
N GLN A 15 -0.61 13.17 -13.04
CA GLN A 15 -2.04 13.00 -12.86
C GLN A 15 -2.35 11.72 -12.08
N ILE A 16 -3.55 11.65 -11.49
CA ILE A 16 -4.04 10.41 -10.89
C ILE A 16 -4.18 9.36 -11.99
N GLY A 17 -3.60 8.18 -11.78
CA GLY A 17 -3.55 7.10 -12.78
C GLY A 17 -2.28 7.05 -13.60
N ASP A 18 -1.41 8.07 -13.51
CA ASP A 18 -0.08 7.98 -14.14
C ASP A 18 0.75 6.90 -13.47
N ARG A 19 1.51 6.16 -14.29
CA ARG A 19 2.34 5.05 -13.85
C ARG A 19 3.81 5.36 -14.10
N ILE A 20 4.64 5.12 -13.09
CA ILE A 20 6.09 5.31 -13.13
C ILE A 20 6.83 3.99 -12.87
N GLU A 21 8.10 3.94 -13.26
CA GLU A 21 9.02 2.86 -12.91
C GLU A 21 9.70 3.15 -11.56
N VAL A 22 9.88 2.10 -10.74
CA VAL A 22 10.51 2.17 -9.42
C VAL A 22 11.41 0.95 -9.26
N GLY A 23 12.71 1.08 -9.55
CA GLY A 23 13.58 -0.09 -9.67
C GLY A 23 13.08 -1.02 -10.78
N HIS A 24 12.82 -2.30 -10.46
CA HIS A 24 12.12 -3.22 -11.37
C HIS A 24 10.60 -3.30 -11.15
N TYR A 25 10.05 -2.41 -10.31
CA TYR A 25 8.63 -2.29 -10.05
C TYR A 25 7.96 -1.19 -10.89
N THR A 26 6.64 -1.13 -10.84
CA THR A 26 5.85 0.01 -11.29
C THR A 26 4.96 0.52 -10.17
N ALA A 27 4.61 1.80 -10.23
CA ALA A 27 3.72 2.43 -9.26
C ALA A 27 2.73 3.36 -9.94
N THR A 28 1.48 3.37 -9.47
CA THR A 28 0.43 4.24 -10.00
C THR A 28 0.10 5.36 -9.01
N CYS A 29 0.00 6.59 -9.51
CA CYS A 29 -0.40 7.76 -8.75
C CYS A 29 -1.85 7.62 -8.26
N GLN A 30 -2.04 7.59 -6.95
CA GLN A 30 -3.34 7.42 -6.31
C GLN A 30 -3.99 8.75 -5.93
N LYS A 31 -3.19 9.75 -5.57
CA LYS A 31 -3.67 11.04 -5.06
C LYS A 31 -2.63 12.14 -5.26
N LEU A 32 -3.10 13.32 -5.69
CA LEU A 32 -2.32 14.56 -5.60
C LEU A 32 -2.57 15.18 -4.21
N VAL A 33 -1.51 15.38 -3.44
CA VAL A 33 -1.60 15.75 -2.01
C VAL A 33 -1.53 17.27 -1.81
N GLY A 34 -1.03 18.00 -2.81
CA GLY A 34 -0.89 19.45 -2.82
C GLY A 34 0.06 19.88 -3.94
N GLU A 35 0.47 21.14 -3.93
CA GLU A 35 1.44 21.67 -4.91
C GLU A 35 2.73 20.85 -4.85
N GLY A 36 3.06 20.21 -5.98
CA GLY A 36 4.30 19.46 -6.15
C GLY A 36 4.41 18.17 -5.35
N LEU A 37 3.30 17.57 -4.88
CA LEU A 37 3.33 16.30 -4.12
C LEU A 37 2.30 15.29 -4.63
N ALA A 38 2.77 14.08 -4.90
CA ALA A 38 1.93 12.98 -5.36
C ALA A 38 2.17 11.72 -4.53
N LEU A 39 1.09 11.02 -4.22
CA LEU A 39 1.09 9.74 -3.51
C LEU A 39 0.96 8.61 -4.52
N PHE A 40 1.92 7.70 -4.50
CA PHE A 40 1.97 6.52 -5.34
C PHE A 40 1.78 5.26 -4.51
N LEU A 41 1.28 4.22 -5.17
CA LEU A 41 1.20 2.85 -4.66
C LEU A 41 1.85 1.94 -5.70
N LEU A 42 2.71 1.00 -5.27
CA LEU A 42 3.22 -0.02 -6.19
C LEU A 42 2.07 -0.80 -6.84
N ASP A 43 2.21 -1.21 -8.09
CA ASP A 43 1.17 -2.00 -8.78
C ASP A 43 1.20 -3.48 -8.35
N GLN A 44 2.35 -3.94 -7.86
CA GLN A 44 2.63 -5.29 -7.40
C GLN A 44 3.11 -5.29 -5.95
N TYR A 45 3.14 -6.47 -5.34
CA TYR A 45 3.83 -6.66 -4.07
C TYR A 45 5.35 -6.70 -4.26
N LEU A 46 6.09 -6.28 -3.23
CA LEU A 46 7.54 -6.51 -3.16
C LEU A 46 7.86 -8.00 -3.26
N ASP A 47 9.03 -8.36 -3.80
CA ASP A 47 9.37 -9.76 -4.15
C ASP A 47 9.40 -10.73 -2.96
N LYS A 48 9.50 -10.20 -1.74
CA LYS A 48 9.52 -10.99 -0.51
C LYS A 48 8.22 -10.82 0.26
N ALA A 49 7.57 -11.95 0.56
CA ALA A 49 6.50 -12.00 1.56
C ALA A 49 7.08 -11.69 2.94
N MET A 50 6.41 -10.83 3.70
CA MET A 50 6.88 -10.44 5.03
C MET A 50 5.79 -10.61 6.07
N GLN A 51 6.21 -10.92 7.28
CA GLN A 51 5.34 -10.93 8.45
C GLN A 51 5.12 -9.49 8.89
N MET A 52 3.91 -9.17 9.37
CA MET A 52 3.69 -7.90 10.05
C MET A 52 4.56 -7.82 11.31
N ASN A 53 4.56 -8.91 12.10
CA ASN A 53 5.37 -9.07 13.31
C ASN A 53 5.91 -10.50 13.42
N LYS A 54 7.15 -10.66 13.90
CA LYS A 54 7.73 -12.00 14.15
C LYS A 54 6.94 -12.79 15.19
N LYS A 55 6.40 -12.10 16.18
CA LYS A 55 5.47 -12.65 17.16
C LYS A 55 4.05 -12.39 16.68
N ASN A 56 3.15 -13.35 16.90
CA ASN A 56 1.74 -13.21 16.53
C ASN A 56 1.01 -12.27 17.51
N THR A 57 1.26 -10.97 17.41
CA THR A 57 0.65 -9.92 18.22
C THR A 57 0.47 -8.66 17.38
N ASN A 58 -0.54 -7.86 17.70
CA ASN A 58 -0.76 -6.54 17.11
C ASN A 58 -0.55 -5.39 18.13
N ALA A 59 0.09 -5.68 19.26
CA ALA A 59 0.35 -4.67 20.28
C ALA A 59 1.16 -3.50 19.70
N GLY A 60 0.62 -2.28 19.85
CA GLY A 60 1.20 -1.06 19.31
C GLY A 60 0.94 -0.82 17.82
N GLY A 61 0.10 -1.63 17.17
CA GLY A 61 -0.33 -1.44 15.79
C GLY A 61 0.81 -1.48 14.78
N TYR A 62 0.59 -0.84 13.63
CA TYR A 62 1.59 -0.76 12.57
C TYR A 62 2.85 0.01 13.00
N ASP A 63 2.70 1.06 13.81
CA ASP A 63 3.82 1.89 14.26
C ASP A 63 4.88 1.13 15.05
N ALA A 64 4.47 0.13 15.83
CA ALA A 64 5.37 -0.74 16.59
C ALA A 64 5.87 -1.95 15.79
N SER A 65 5.36 -2.16 14.57
CA SER A 65 5.54 -3.42 13.84
C SER A 65 6.99 -3.66 13.38
N ASP A 66 7.34 -4.95 13.22
CA ASP A 66 8.61 -5.33 12.62
C ASP A 66 8.63 -4.98 11.13
N LEU A 67 7.49 -5.14 10.43
CA LEU A 67 7.35 -4.83 9.01
C LEU A 67 7.62 -3.36 8.71
N ARG A 68 7.08 -2.43 9.49
CA ARG A 68 7.34 -0.99 9.31
C ARG A 68 8.84 -0.67 9.34
N LYS A 69 9.58 -1.30 10.26
CA LYS A 69 11.04 -1.12 10.40
C LYS A 69 11.80 -1.73 9.22
N GLU A 70 11.41 -2.92 8.77
CA GLU A 70 12.02 -3.56 7.60
C GLU A 70 11.76 -2.73 6.33
N LEU A 71 10.52 -2.23 6.16
CA LEU A 71 10.10 -1.42 5.02
C LEU A 71 10.90 -0.12 4.89
N ASN A 72 11.22 0.53 6.02
CA ASN A 72 12.02 1.75 6.04
C ASN A 72 13.52 1.49 6.28
N SER A 73 14.01 0.31 5.92
CA SER A 73 15.44 -0.03 5.96
C SER A 73 16.11 0.12 4.59
N GLY A 74 17.44 0.34 4.58
CA GLY A 74 18.20 0.64 3.36
C GLY A 74 17.94 -0.31 2.19
N LYS A 75 17.88 -1.62 2.42
CA LYS A 75 17.72 -2.63 1.36
C LYS A 75 16.45 -2.44 0.52
N ILE A 76 15.34 -2.04 1.14
CA ILE A 76 14.08 -1.81 0.41
C ILE A 76 14.11 -0.40 -0.19
N LEU A 77 14.61 0.59 0.56
CA LEU A 77 14.70 1.98 0.09
C LEU A 77 15.62 2.13 -1.14
N ASP A 78 16.64 1.29 -1.29
CA ASP A 78 17.55 1.29 -2.44
C ASP A 78 16.80 1.10 -3.77
N GLU A 79 15.69 0.35 -3.80
CA GLU A 79 14.83 0.19 -4.99
C GLU A 79 14.12 1.48 -5.39
N PHE A 80 13.96 2.42 -4.45
CA PHE A 80 13.30 3.71 -4.63
C PHE A 80 14.30 4.86 -4.77
N ALA A 81 15.60 4.60 -4.70
CA ALA A 81 16.66 5.60 -4.76
C ALA A 81 16.62 6.56 -5.98
N PRO A 82 16.09 6.17 -7.16
CA PRO A 82 15.92 7.09 -8.28
C PRO A 82 14.88 8.20 -8.05
N LEU A 83 14.03 8.09 -7.04
CA LEU A 83 12.92 9.02 -6.76
C LEU A 83 13.27 10.00 -5.64
N GLU A 84 12.79 11.24 -5.75
CA GLU A 84 12.82 12.21 -4.64
C GLU A 84 11.67 11.90 -3.65
N LEU A 85 11.89 10.90 -2.79
CA LEU A 85 10.91 10.51 -1.77
C LEU A 85 10.74 11.60 -0.70
N VAL A 86 9.50 11.80 -0.26
CA VAL A 86 9.15 12.73 0.81
C VAL A 86 8.63 11.94 2.01
N PRO A 87 9.13 12.19 3.23
CA PRO A 87 8.66 11.48 4.41
C PRO A 87 7.21 11.84 4.74
N PHE A 88 6.45 10.84 5.19
CA PHE A 88 5.17 11.04 5.86
C PHE A 88 5.36 11.75 7.21
N LYS A 89 4.25 12.17 7.83
CA LYS A 89 4.28 12.89 9.13
C LYS A 89 5.02 12.14 10.23
N ASN A 90 5.04 10.81 10.19
CA ASN A 90 5.71 9.96 11.16
C ASN A 90 7.21 9.74 10.85
N GLY A 91 7.74 10.35 9.79
CA GLY A 91 9.12 10.26 9.35
C GLY A 91 9.43 9.11 8.40
N ASP A 92 8.46 8.23 8.12
CA ASP A 92 8.64 7.10 7.21
C ASP A 92 8.67 7.58 5.75
N LEU A 93 9.49 6.95 4.92
CA LEU A 93 9.47 7.17 3.47
C LEU A 93 8.47 6.26 2.77
N LEU A 94 8.31 5.04 3.30
CA LEU A 94 7.40 4.02 2.80
C LEU A 94 6.42 3.61 3.91
N ARG A 95 5.16 3.37 3.54
CA ARG A 95 4.15 2.81 4.44
C ARG A 95 3.23 1.84 3.71
N LEU A 96 2.45 1.05 4.43
CA LEU A 96 1.32 0.35 3.83
C LEU A 96 0.12 1.29 3.60
N PRO A 97 -0.81 0.98 2.69
CA PRO A 97 -2.08 1.68 2.61
C PRO A 97 -2.93 1.46 3.88
N PHE A 98 -3.77 2.44 4.19
CA PHE A 98 -4.82 2.32 5.20
C PHE A 98 -6.06 1.62 4.63
N TYR A 99 -6.91 1.12 5.52
CA TYR A 99 -8.20 0.55 5.14
C TYR A 99 -9.05 1.56 4.39
N GLY A 100 -9.23 2.77 4.94
CA GLY A 100 -10.03 3.83 4.33
C GLY A 100 -9.56 4.20 2.92
N GLU A 101 -8.25 4.13 2.65
CA GLU A 101 -7.68 4.41 1.32
C GLU A 101 -8.07 3.38 0.26
N LEU A 102 -8.13 2.10 0.62
CA LEU A 102 -8.46 1.02 -0.32
C LEU A 102 -9.96 0.75 -0.42
N PHE A 103 -10.63 0.70 0.73
CA PHE A 103 -12.00 0.20 0.83
C PHE A 103 -13.02 1.32 1.12
N GLY A 104 -12.55 2.50 1.56
CA GLY A 104 -13.41 3.54 2.12
C GLY A 104 -14.00 3.12 3.46
N HIS A 105 -15.09 3.78 3.83
CA HIS A 105 -15.84 3.50 5.06
C HIS A 105 -17.07 2.65 4.74
N ASP A 106 -16.83 1.42 4.32
CA ASP A 106 -17.88 0.43 4.05
C ASP A 106 -18.55 -0.07 5.34
N ASP A 107 -19.50 -1.00 5.21
CA ASP A 107 -20.23 -1.57 6.35
C ASP A 107 -19.28 -2.24 7.37
N TRP A 108 -18.16 -2.81 6.92
CA TRP A 108 -17.21 -3.45 7.82
C TRP A 108 -16.41 -2.44 8.62
N TYR A 109 -15.94 -1.36 7.98
CA TYR A 109 -15.33 -0.23 8.68
C TYR A 109 -16.31 0.38 9.70
N ASN A 110 -17.54 0.69 9.28
CA ASN A 110 -18.55 1.32 10.13
C ASN A 110 -19.05 0.43 11.28
N SER A 111 -18.85 -0.89 11.17
CA SER A 111 -19.14 -1.82 12.27
C SER A 111 -18.16 -1.71 13.45
N GLY A 112 -17.05 -0.97 13.29
CA GLY A 112 -15.97 -0.87 14.28
C GLY A 112 -15.10 -2.13 14.36
N ALA A 113 -15.09 -2.96 13.31
CA ALA A 113 -14.29 -4.18 13.24
C ALA A 113 -12.82 -3.93 12.86
N VAL A 114 -12.52 -2.74 12.36
CA VAL A 114 -11.18 -2.30 11.92
C VAL A 114 -10.77 -1.10 12.77
N GLU A 115 -9.47 -0.97 13.05
CA GLU A 115 -8.94 0.26 13.64
C GLU A 115 -9.31 1.46 12.77
N PRO A 116 -9.97 2.49 13.31
CA PRO A 116 -10.40 3.63 12.53
C PRO A 116 -9.20 4.41 11.99
N ASP A 117 -9.32 4.85 10.74
CA ASP A 117 -8.40 5.78 10.08
C ASP A 117 -9.21 6.90 9.41
N ASP A 118 -8.66 8.11 9.36
CA ASP A 118 -9.37 9.27 8.81
C ASP A 118 -9.16 9.42 7.28
N CYS A 119 -8.91 8.32 6.56
CA CYS A 119 -8.56 8.38 5.14
C CYS A 119 -9.78 8.26 4.23
N GLU A 120 -9.79 9.06 3.17
CA GLU A 120 -10.75 8.88 2.08
C GLU A 120 -10.27 7.83 1.08
N GLN A 121 -11.22 7.08 0.52
CA GLN A 121 -10.93 6.10 -0.52
C GLN A 121 -10.32 6.75 -1.76
N TRP A 122 -9.21 6.18 -2.23
CA TRP A 122 -8.61 6.62 -3.48
C TRP A 122 -9.57 6.36 -4.66
N PRO A 123 -9.74 7.31 -5.60
CA PRO A 123 -10.69 7.17 -6.70
C PRO A 123 -10.51 5.87 -7.50
N LEU A 124 -9.26 5.44 -7.72
CA LEU A 124 -8.94 4.21 -8.45
C LEU A 124 -9.34 2.95 -7.67
N MET A 125 -9.33 2.97 -6.34
CA MET A 125 -9.61 1.79 -5.49
C MET A 125 -11.10 1.45 -5.38
N LYS A 126 -11.98 2.35 -5.85
CA LYS A 126 -13.40 2.07 -6.05
C LYS A 126 -13.61 0.87 -6.98
N GLU A 127 -12.76 0.75 -8.00
CA GLU A 127 -12.70 -0.43 -8.85
C GLU A 127 -11.94 -1.54 -8.13
N ARG A 128 -12.63 -2.63 -7.78
CA ARG A 128 -12.07 -3.74 -6.99
C ARG A 128 -10.82 -4.34 -7.62
N ALA A 129 -10.74 -4.41 -8.95
CA ALA A 129 -9.59 -4.95 -9.65
C ALA A 129 -8.27 -4.22 -9.31
N ASN A 130 -8.33 -2.92 -8.98
CA ASN A 130 -7.14 -2.13 -8.62
C ASN A 130 -6.61 -2.43 -7.22
N ARG A 131 -7.44 -3.05 -6.35
CA ARG A 131 -7.02 -3.52 -5.02
C ARG A 131 -6.20 -4.81 -5.10
N ILE A 132 -6.43 -5.62 -6.12
CA ILE A 132 -5.72 -6.88 -6.34
C ILE A 132 -4.30 -6.58 -6.80
N ALA A 133 -3.33 -7.26 -6.20
CA ALA A 133 -1.93 -7.24 -6.59
C ALA A 133 -1.35 -8.63 -6.38
N GLU A 134 -0.25 -8.92 -7.06
CA GLU A 134 0.49 -10.17 -6.92
C GLU A 134 1.98 -9.87 -6.91
N ARG A 135 2.77 -10.77 -6.32
CA ARG A 135 4.21 -10.81 -6.58
C ARG A 135 4.48 -11.42 -7.94
N LYS A 136 5.60 -11.04 -8.56
CA LYS A 136 6.03 -11.63 -9.84
C LYS A 136 6.15 -13.16 -9.72
N GLY A 137 5.31 -13.87 -10.49
CA GLY A 137 5.29 -15.34 -10.53
C GLY A 137 4.34 -16.00 -9.54
N GLU A 138 3.63 -15.24 -8.71
CA GLU A 138 2.57 -15.72 -7.82
C GLU A 138 1.21 -15.43 -8.45
N SER A 139 0.24 -16.33 -8.29
CA SER A 139 -1.12 -16.19 -8.84
C SER A 139 -2.19 -15.92 -7.79
N TYR A 140 -1.82 -16.02 -6.51
CA TYR A 140 -2.76 -15.92 -5.41
C TYR A 140 -2.05 -15.41 -4.15
N GLU A 141 -2.35 -14.19 -3.75
CA GLU A 141 -1.73 -13.59 -2.59
C GLU A 141 -2.64 -12.58 -1.89
N TRP A 142 -2.60 -12.61 -0.56
CA TRP A 142 -3.13 -11.55 0.29
C TRP A 142 -2.07 -10.50 0.58
N GLY A 143 -2.49 -9.25 0.77
CA GLY A 143 -1.59 -8.13 1.04
C GLY A 143 -1.85 -7.46 2.37
N TRP A 144 -0.80 -7.17 3.13
CA TRP A 144 -0.91 -6.41 4.38
C TRP A 144 -1.41 -4.99 4.15
N ILE A 145 -2.23 -4.51 5.08
CA ILE A 145 -2.56 -3.09 5.27
C ILE A 145 -2.21 -2.66 6.70
N GLN A 146 -2.25 -1.36 7.00
CA GLN A 146 -1.81 -0.86 8.31
C GLN A 146 -2.72 -1.27 9.47
N ASN A 147 -4.03 -1.24 9.25
CA ASN A 147 -5.00 -1.26 10.33
C ASN A 147 -5.05 -2.62 11.03
N ILE A 148 -5.24 -2.60 12.35
CA ILE A 148 -5.54 -3.83 13.11
C ILE A 148 -7.01 -4.23 12.96
N ARG A 149 -7.29 -5.52 13.15
CA ARG A 149 -8.68 -5.97 13.38
C ARG A 149 -9.04 -5.71 14.84
N GLN A 150 -9.96 -4.77 15.06
CA GLN A 150 -10.93 -4.65 16.16
C GLN A 150 -10.51 -5.22 17.52
N GLY A 151 -11.40 -5.81 18.32
CA GLY A 151 -11.04 -6.68 19.46
C GLY A 151 -10.28 -8.00 19.14
N SER A 152 -9.14 -7.95 18.44
CA SER A 152 -8.16 -9.04 18.36
C SER A 152 -6.82 -8.58 18.94
N ALA A 153 -6.08 -9.50 19.57
CA ALA A 153 -4.73 -9.24 20.10
C ALA A 153 -3.61 -9.58 19.10
N THR A 154 -3.96 -10.15 17.94
CA THR A 154 -2.99 -10.77 17.02
C THR A 154 -3.19 -10.42 15.56
N TYR A 155 -4.33 -9.83 15.19
CA TYR A 155 -4.74 -9.71 13.79
C TYR A 155 -4.53 -8.31 13.24
N PHE A 156 -3.99 -8.28 12.02
CA PHE A 156 -3.97 -7.13 11.13
C PHE A 156 -4.89 -7.41 9.95
N CYS A 157 -5.41 -6.34 9.37
CA CYS A 157 -6.22 -6.41 8.17
C CYS A 157 -5.34 -6.67 6.94
N ILE A 158 -5.95 -7.29 5.94
CA ILE A 158 -5.33 -7.61 4.64
C ILE A 158 -6.33 -7.36 3.50
N VAL A 159 -5.79 -7.20 2.30
CA VAL A 159 -6.55 -7.39 1.05
C VAL A 159 -6.47 -8.86 0.68
N ASP A 160 -7.60 -9.51 0.38
CA ASP A 160 -7.62 -10.86 -0.18
C ASP A 160 -7.37 -10.89 -1.69
N SER A 161 -7.22 -12.11 -2.21
CA SER A 161 -6.99 -12.37 -3.63
C SER A 161 -8.09 -11.85 -4.55
N ASP A 162 -9.31 -11.66 -4.03
CA ASP A 162 -10.46 -11.17 -4.78
C ASP A 162 -10.58 -9.64 -4.64
N GLY A 163 -9.66 -9.00 -3.91
CA GLY A 163 -9.62 -7.57 -3.64
C GLY A 163 -10.53 -7.12 -2.50
N ASN A 164 -11.07 -8.04 -1.70
CA ASN A 164 -11.89 -7.70 -0.52
C ASN A 164 -11.03 -7.55 0.73
N ALA A 165 -11.64 -6.98 1.76
CA ALA A 165 -10.97 -6.82 3.04
C ALA A 165 -11.11 -8.10 3.88
N TYR A 166 -10.01 -8.52 4.50
CA TYR A 166 -9.94 -9.69 5.36
C TYR A 166 -8.97 -9.41 6.53
N TYR A 167 -8.64 -10.41 7.34
CA TYR A 167 -7.68 -10.26 8.44
C TYR A 167 -6.93 -11.55 8.72
N TRP A 168 -5.73 -11.44 9.27
CA TRP A 168 -4.94 -12.61 9.62
C TRP A 168 -3.90 -12.37 10.71
N GLY A 169 -3.33 -13.46 11.23
CA GLY A 169 -2.27 -13.46 12.25
C GLY A 169 -1.01 -12.73 11.80
N ALA A 170 -0.55 -11.77 12.60
CA ALA A 170 0.61 -10.93 12.35
C ALA A 170 1.90 -11.71 12.01
N SER A 171 2.02 -12.96 12.47
CA SER A 171 3.17 -13.83 12.21
C SER A 171 3.12 -14.60 10.88
N HIS A 172 2.12 -14.38 10.03
CA HIS A 172 2.09 -14.99 8.69
C HIS A 172 2.77 -14.07 7.69
N SER A 173 3.35 -14.65 6.65
CA SER A 173 3.99 -13.87 5.59
C SER A 173 3.00 -13.62 4.46
N PHE A 174 2.80 -12.35 4.11
CA PHE A 174 1.91 -11.92 3.02
C PHE A 174 2.58 -10.84 2.17
N GLY A 175 1.90 -10.46 1.09
CA GLY A 175 2.33 -9.42 0.17
C GLY A 175 2.45 -8.07 0.87
N VAL A 176 3.44 -7.29 0.44
CA VAL A 176 3.71 -5.95 0.95
C VAL A 176 3.61 -4.99 -0.23
N ARG A 177 2.64 -4.07 -0.18
CA ARG A 177 2.36 -3.09 -1.23
C ARG A 177 2.62 -1.68 -0.69
N PRO A 178 3.84 -1.15 -0.83
CA PRO A 178 4.18 0.15 -0.27
C PRO A 178 3.47 1.28 -1.02
N ALA A 179 3.01 2.25 -0.24
CA ALA A 179 2.65 3.59 -0.67
C ALA A 179 3.75 4.57 -0.26
N PHE A 180 4.01 5.57 -1.10
CA PHE A 180 5.10 6.53 -0.93
C PHE A 180 4.75 7.88 -1.56
N LEU A 181 5.34 8.94 -1.02
CA LEU A 181 5.20 10.30 -1.56
C LEU A 181 6.42 10.63 -2.40
N ILE A 182 6.19 11.24 -3.55
CA ILE A 182 7.25 11.87 -4.35
C ILE A 182 7.01 13.37 -4.41
N LYS A 183 8.11 14.11 -4.43
CA LYS A 183 8.10 15.51 -4.82
C LYS A 183 8.13 15.63 -6.33
N LEU A 184 7.24 16.45 -6.87
CA LEU A 184 7.23 16.84 -8.28
C LEU A 184 8.07 18.10 -8.42
N SER A 185 9.08 18.06 -9.28
CA SER A 185 10.02 19.16 -9.54
C SER A 185 9.64 19.97 -10.78
#